data_AF-A0A9X7Q6V8-F1
#
_entry.id   AF-A0A9X7Q6V8-F1
#
_cell.length_a   1.000
_cell.length_b   1.000
_cell.length_c   1.000
_cell.angle_alpha   90.00
_cell.angle_beta   90.00
_cell.angle_gamma   90.00
#
_symmetry.space_group_name_H-M   'P 1'
#
loop_
_entity.id
_entity.type
_entity.pdbx_description
1 polymer ?
#
loop_
_entity_poly.entity_id
_entity_poly.type
_entity_poly.pdbx_seq_one_letter_code
_entity_poly.pdbx_strand_id
1 'polypeptide(L)'
;MLVISLRYTTLLALQFASLYYNRRNAVFLCLCRNTADLLATVERLTERGVVVQFHKEDFKTGKNSPAGNMMLTVLAAVAQMERETMLERQREGYEAAKAAGRITGRGKGRSIDREAIKAELAAGKTIRAIAESHNVSTRTVMNIKAEA
;
A
#
# COMPACT_ATOMS: atom_id res chain seq x y z
N MET A 1 -21.40 -10.09 4.83
CA MET A 1 -21.52 -10.92 3.62
C MET A 1 -22.13 -10.03 2.56
N LEU A 2 -21.37 -9.68 1.53
CA LEU A 2 -21.75 -8.63 0.57
C LEU A 2 -22.46 -9.29 -0.62
N VAL A 3 -23.71 -8.92 -0.89
CA VAL A 3 -24.49 -9.38 -2.04
C VAL A 3 -24.93 -8.15 -2.82
N ILE A 4 -24.26 -7.86 -3.94
CA ILE A 4 -24.65 -6.77 -4.84
C ILE A 4 -25.74 -7.32 -5.76
N SER A 5 -26.99 -6.92 -5.51
CA SER A 5 -28.13 -7.23 -6.38
C SER A 5 -28.16 -6.22 -7.53
N LEU A 6 -27.62 -6.60 -8.68
CA LEU A 6 -27.70 -5.79 -9.89
C LEU A 6 -28.99 -6.11 -10.65
N ARG A 7 -29.96 -5.19 -10.62
CA ARG A 7 -31.09 -5.24 -11.55
C ARG A 7 -30.66 -4.65 -12.90
N TYR A 8 -30.30 -5.51 -13.85
CA TYR A 8 -30.03 -5.12 -15.24
C TYR A 8 -31.30 -5.29 -16.08
N THR A 9 -31.73 -4.24 -16.78
CA THR A 9 -32.99 -4.19 -17.56
C THR A 9 -32.83 -4.52 -19.05
N THR A 10 -31.68 -5.03 -19.52
CA THR A 10 -31.49 -5.36 -20.96
C THR A 10 -30.92 -6.77 -21.16
N LEU A 11 -31.67 -7.59 -21.90
CA LEU A 11 -31.44 -9.03 -22.12
C LEU A 11 -30.12 -9.37 -22.84
N LEU A 12 -29.49 -8.41 -23.54
CA LEU A 12 -28.21 -8.65 -24.22
C LEU A 12 -26.99 -8.67 -23.28
N ALA A 13 -27.10 -8.14 -22.06
CA ALA A 13 -26.01 -8.14 -21.07
C ALA A 13 -25.92 -9.45 -20.26
N LEU A 14 -26.98 -10.25 -20.26
CA LEU A 14 -27.09 -11.50 -19.49
C LEU A 14 -26.15 -12.60 -19.98
N GLN A 15 -25.84 -12.63 -21.28
CA GLN A 15 -24.95 -13.65 -21.85
C GLN A 15 -23.47 -13.39 -21.52
N PHE A 16 -23.07 -12.13 -21.34
CA PHE A 16 -21.74 -11.77 -20.82
C PHE A 16 -21.67 -11.82 -19.28
N ALA A 17 -22.76 -11.51 -18.57
CA ALA A 17 -22.80 -11.52 -17.10
C ALA A 17 -22.84 -12.94 -16.49
N SER A 18 -23.33 -13.94 -17.22
CA SER A 18 -23.39 -15.34 -16.76
C SER A 18 -22.02 -15.94 -16.44
N LEU A 19 -20.93 -15.45 -17.03
CA LEU A 19 -19.57 -15.94 -16.76
C LEU A 19 -18.95 -15.34 -15.49
N TYR A 20 -19.51 -14.25 -14.94
CA TYR A 20 -18.93 -13.53 -13.79
C TYR A 20 -19.76 -13.58 -12.50
N TYR A 21 -21.03 -14.03 -12.56
CA TYR A 21 -21.99 -13.79 -11.47
C TYR A 21 -22.20 -14.97 -10.48
N ASN A 22 -21.44 -16.06 -10.51
CA ASN A 22 -21.77 -17.14 -9.54
C ASN A 22 -20.60 -18.02 -9.10
N ARG A 23 -20.00 -17.68 -7.94
CA ARG A 23 -19.87 -18.60 -6.79
C ARG A 23 -19.41 -17.85 -5.53
N ARG A 24 -20.37 -17.68 -4.59
CA ARG A 24 -20.21 -17.56 -3.12
C ARG A 24 -19.47 -16.32 -2.58
N ASN A 25 -20.25 -15.37 -2.08
CA ASN A 25 -19.91 -14.45 -0.99
C ASN A 25 -18.61 -13.64 -1.14
N ALA A 26 -18.59 -12.68 -2.05
CA ALA A 26 -17.45 -11.75 -2.19
C ALA A 26 -17.45 -10.72 -1.04
N VAL A 27 -16.59 -10.88 -0.04
CA VAL A 27 -16.34 -9.85 0.99
C VAL A 27 -15.56 -8.69 0.34
N PHE A 28 -16.24 -7.58 0.02
CA PHE A 28 -15.69 -6.45 -0.74
C PHE A 28 -14.78 -5.50 0.07
N LEU A 29 -14.69 -5.69 1.39
CA LEU A 29 -13.83 -4.85 2.25
C LEU A 29 -12.33 -5.03 1.95
N CYS A 30 -11.95 -6.10 1.23
CA CYS A 30 -10.55 -6.38 0.87
C CYS A 30 -10.09 -5.74 -0.46
N LEU A 31 -10.93 -4.98 -1.16
CA LEU A 31 -10.55 -4.39 -2.46
C LEU A 31 -9.88 -3.03 -2.36
N CYS A 32 -10.14 -2.25 -1.30
CA CYS A 32 -9.63 -0.89 -1.20
C CYS A 32 -8.44 -0.86 -0.24
N ARG A 33 -7.29 -0.36 -0.72
CA ARG A 33 -6.07 -0.24 0.11
C ARG A 33 -6.08 0.99 1.02
N ASN A 34 -6.96 1.95 0.71
CA ASN A 34 -7.08 3.22 1.40
C ASN A 34 -8.55 3.69 1.43
N THR A 35 -8.89 4.57 2.36
CA THR A 35 -10.22 5.22 2.46
C THR A 35 -10.53 6.04 1.22
N ALA A 36 -9.54 6.74 0.66
CA ALA A 36 -9.67 7.46 -0.61
C ALA A 36 -10.02 6.54 -1.79
N ASP A 37 -9.44 5.34 -1.83
CA ASP A 37 -9.69 4.34 -2.88
C ASP A 37 -11.10 3.74 -2.75
N LEU A 38 -11.60 3.59 -1.52
CA LEU A 38 -12.97 3.20 -1.24
C LEU A 38 -13.97 4.24 -1.76
N LEU A 39 -13.80 5.51 -1.40
CA LEU A 39 -14.68 6.60 -1.85
C LEU A 39 -14.69 6.72 -3.38
N ALA A 40 -13.51 6.74 -4.01
CA ALA A 40 -13.39 6.78 -5.47
C ALA A 40 -14.02 5.57 -6.17
N THR A 41 -13.96 4.39 -5.54
CA THR A 41 -14.61 3.19 -6.09
C THR A 41 -16.13 3.26 -5.99
N VAL A 42 -16.66 3.74 -4.86
CA VAL A 42 -18.11 3.93 -4.70
C VAL A 42 -18.65 5.00 -5.64
N GLU A 43 -17.92 6.10 -5.84
CA GLU A 43 -18.29 7.15 -6.81
C GLU A 43 -18.34 6.59 -8.24
N ARG A 44 -17.29 5.90 -8.70
CA ARG A 44 -17.27 5.26 -10.03
C ARG A 44 -18.39 4.25 -10.24
N LEU A 45 -18.77 3.51 -9.20
CA LEU A 45 -19.90 2.57 -9.26
C LEU A 45 -21.24 3.32 -9.32
N THR A 46 -21.37 4.41 -8.58
CA THR A 46 -22.57 5.26 -8.55
C THR A 46 -22.80 5.96 -9.89
N GLU A 47 -21.74 6.43 -10.56
CA GLU A 47 -21.80 7.00 -11.90
C GLU A 47 -22.33 6.00 -12.94
N ARG A 48 -21.95 4.74 -12.80
CA ARG A 48 -22.43 3.62 -13.64
C ARG A 48 -23.83 3.13 -13.28
N GLY A 49 -24.49 3.77 -12.31
CA GLY A 49 -25.83 3.40 -11.85
C GLY A 49 -25.87 2.17 -10.94
N VAL A 50 -24.73 1.72 -10.41
CA VAL A 50 -24.65 0.59 -9.49
C VAL A 50 -24.90 1.07 -8.06
N VAL A 51 -25.82 0.41 -7.36
CA VAL A 51 -26.12 0.66 -5.95
C VAL A 51 -25.29 -0.27 -5.09
N VAL A 52 -24.52 0.28 -4.14
CA VAL A 52 -23.73 -0.52 -3.20
C VAL A 52 -24.51 -0.64 -1.88
N GLN A 53 -24.83 -1.87 -1.49
CA GLN A 53 -25.53 -2.19 -0.25
C GLN A 53 -24.58 -2.85 0.76
N PHE A 54 -24.48 -2.24 1.94
CA PHE A 54 -23.79 -2.78 3.09
C PHE A 54 -24.76 -3.63 3.89
N HIS A 55 -24.55 -4.96 3.88
CA HIS A 55 -25.47 -5.91 4.52
C HIS A 55 -25.29 -6.03 6.03
N LYS A 56 -24.14 -5.63 6.59
CA LYS A 56 -23.89 -5.70 8.03
C LYS A 56 -24.51 -4.51 8.76
N GLU A 57 -24.36 -3.34 8.16
CA GLU A 57 -24.76 -2.06 8.72
C GLU A 57 -26.13 -1.59 8.17
N ASP A 58 -26.76 -2.40 7.32
CA ASP A 58 -28.05 -2.20 6.66
C ASP A 58 -28.26 -0.80 6.05
N PHE A 59 -27.27 -0.32 5.30
CA PHE A 59 -27.39 0.94 4.56
C PHE A 59 -26.98 0.81 3.10
N LYS A 60 -27.55 1.67 2.25
CA LYS A 60 -27.35 1.69 0.80
C LYS A 60 -26.72 3.01 0.39
N THR A 61 -25.81 2.96 -0.56
CA THR A 61 -25.17 4.14 -1.16
C THR A 61 -25.55 4.24 -2.63
N GLY A 62 -25.65 5.47 -3.14
CA GLY A 62 -26.02 5.75 -4.52
C GLY A 62 -26.79 7.06 -4.70
N LYS A 63 -27.15 7.40 -5.94
CA LYS A 63 -27.85 8.66 -6.29
C LYS A 63 -29.16 8.90 -5.54
N ASN A 64 -29.86 7.84 -5.15
CA ASN A 64 -31.16 7.93 -4.50
C ASN A 64 -31.09 7.79 -2.96
N SER A 65 -29.90 7.78 -2.37
CA SER A 65 -29.72 7.66 -0.91
C SER A 65 -28.67 8.64 -0.38
N PRO A 66 -29.01 9.94 -0.25
CA PRO A 66 -28.09 10.95 0.27
C PRO A 66 -27.63 10.66 1.71
N ALA A 67 -28.50 10.08 2.54
CA ALA A 67 -28.16 9.68 3.92
C ALA A 67 -27.08 8.59 3.97
N GLY A 68 -27.17 7.58 3.08
CA GLY A 68 -26.16 6.53 3.00
C GLY A 68 -24.81 7.03 2.49
N ASN A 69 -24.81 7.99 1.55
CA ASN A 69 -23.58 8.61 1.08
C ASN A 69 -22.92 9.45 2.19
N MET A 70 -23.71 10.20 2.97
CA MET A 70 -23.19 10.93 4.13
C MET A 70 -22.58 9.99 5.16
N MET A 71 -23.27 8.88 5.50
CA MET A 71 -22.76 7.88 6.43
C MET A 71 -21.45 7.26 5.95
N LEU A 72 -21.35 6.93 4.66
CA LEU A 72 -20.12 6.42 4.06
C LEU A 72 -18.96 7.41 4.24
N THR A 73 -19.19 8.71 3.98
CA THR A 73 -18.18 9.76 4.15
C THR A 73 -17.74 9.89 5.60
N VAL A 74 -18.66 9.86 6.56
CA VAL A 74 -18.33 9.92 8.00
C VAL A 74 -17.49 8.72 8.41
N LEU A 75 -17.89 7.51 8.01
CA LEU A 75 -17.12 6.29 8.32
C LEU A 75 -15.72 6.32 7.67
N ALA A 76 -15.62 6.82 6.44
CA ALA A 76 -14.34 7.00 5.76
C ALA A 76 -13.44 8.03 6.49
N ALA A 77 -14.02 9.12 6.99
CA ALA A 77 -13.30 10.13 7.76
C ALA A 77 -12.78 9.58 9.09
N VAL A 78 -13.59 8.82 9.83
CA VAL A 78 -13.16 8.17 11.08
C VAL A 78 -12.03 7.17 10.82
N ALA A 79 -12.17 6.33 9.80
CA ALA A 79 -11.13 5.36 9.43
C ALA A 79 -9.81 6.05 9.01
N GLN A 80 -9.88 7.21 8.39
CA GLN A 80 -8.70 8.01 8.06
C GLN A 80 -8.05 8.61 9.31
N MET A 81 -8.84 9.18 10.21
CA MET A 81 -8.36 9.73 11.48
C MET A 81 -7.64 8.66 12.31
N GLU A 82 -8.22 7.46 12.46
CA GLU A 82 -7.58 6.35 13.18
C GLU A 82 -6.22 5.96 12.57
N ARG A 83 -6.14 5.96 11.24
CA ARG A 83 -4.89 5.68 10.52
C ARG A 83 -3.84 6.75 10.78
N GLU A 84 -4.23 8.03 10.78
CA GLU A 84 -3.34 9.15 11.07
C GLU A 84 -2.81 9.07 12.51
N THR A 85 -3.68 8.83 13.49
CA THR A 85 -3.27 8.62 14.90
C THR A 85 -2.31 7.44 15.07
N MET A 86 -2.54 6.34 14.33
CA MET A 86 -1.63 5.19 14.34
C MET A 86 -0.23 5.56 13.82
N LEU A 87 -0.17 6.36 12.75
CA LEU A 87 1.09 6.83 12.16
C LEU A 87 1.82 7.83 13.06
N GLU A 88 1.09 8.71 13.76
CA GLU A 88 1.65 9.62 14.76
C GLU A 88 2.35 8.85 15.87
N ARG A 89 1.68 7.86 16.47
CA ARG A 89 2.27 6.99 17.49
C ARG A 89 3.49 6.22 16.98
N GLN A 90 3.45 5.78 15.72
CA GLN A 90 4.61 5.13 15.11
C GLN A 90 5.80 6.10 15.01
N ARG A 91 5.57 7.35 14.62
CA ARG A 91 6.61 8.39 14.55
C ARG A 91 7.19 8.69 15.92
N GLU A 92 6.35 8.84 16.94
CA GLU A 92 6.78 9.03 18.32
C GLU A 92 7.65 7.85 18.80
N GLY A 93 7.21 6.62 18.54
CA GLY A 93 7.98 5.42 18.86
C GLY A 93 9.31 5.34 18.10
N TYR A 94 9.33 5.78 16.84
CA TYR A 94 10.53 5.85 16.02
C TYR A 94 11.53 6.87 16.55
N GLU A 95 11.09 8.08 16.88
CA GLU A 95 11.96 9.12 17.46
C GLU A 95 12.47 8.71 18.84
N ALA A 96 11.64 8.07 19.68
CA ALA A 96 12.08 7.51 20.95
C ALA A 96 13.14 6.41 20.77
N ALA A 97 12.96 5.51 19.79
CA ALA A 97 13.95 4.48 19.46
C ALA A 97 15.26 5.07 18.92
N LYS A 98 15.17 6.14 18.11
CA LYS A 98 16.31 6.88 17.56
C LYS A 98 17.08 7.60 18.67
N ALA A 99 16.38 8.27 19.60
CA ALA A 99 16.99 8.91 20.77
C ALA A 99 17.67 7.89 21.69
N ALA A 100 17.11 6.68 21.83
CA ALA A 100 17.72 5.57 22.54
C ALA A 100 18.89 4.90 21.78
N GLY A 101 19.29 5.43 20.61
CA GLY A 101 20.42 4.93 19.82
C GLY A 101 20.18 3.58 19.15
N ARG A 102 18.94 3.10 19.07
CA ARG A 102 18.62 1.86 18.34
C ARG A 102 18.79 2.12 16.84
N ILE A 103 19.33 1.13 16.12
CA ILE A 103 19.50 1.21 14.66
C ILE A 103 18.13 1.34 14.02
N THR A 104 17.82 2.52 13.53
CA THR A 104 16.58 2.81 12.82
C THR A 104 16.80 2.58 11.31
N GLY A 105 16.07 1.62 10.74
CA GLY A 105 16.13 1.29 9.31
C GLY A 105 16.99 0.06 8.97
N ARG A 106 17.38 -0.06 7.69
CA ARG A 106 18.21 -1.18 7.22
C ARG A 106 19.58 -1.07 7.88
N GLY A 107 19.91 -2.03 8.74
CA GLY A 107 21.23 -2.08 9.39
C GLY A 107 22.37 -2.00 8.37
N LYS A 108 23.52 -1.47 8.79
CA LYS A 108 24.76 -1.65 8.03
C LYS A 108 24.86 -3.16 7.77
N GLY A 109 24.94 -3.57 6.50
CA GLY A 109 24.92 -4.97 6.10
C GLY A 109 26.13 -5.74 6.64
N ARG A 110 26.64 -6.73 5.89
CA ARG A 110 27.91 -7.38 6.21
C ARG A 110 28.96 -6.33 6.60
N SER A 111 29.71 -6.56 7.68
CA SER A 111 30.86 -5.71 8.03
C SER A 111 31.82 -5.74 6.85
N ILE A 112 31.97 -4.60 6.18
CA ILE A 112 32.85 -4.43 5.03
C ILE A 112 33.97 -3.50 5.49
N ASP A 113 35.21 -3.91 5.27
CA ASP A 113 36.39 -3.13 5.58
C ASP A 113 36.54 -1.98 4.58
N ARG A 114 35.83 -0.89 4.85
CA ARG A 114 35.78 0.30 3.98
C ARG A 114 37.16 0.92 3.77
N GLU A 115 38.01 0.87 4.79
CA GLU A 115 39.37 1.44 4.74
C GLU A 115 40.28 0.66 3.78
N ALA A 116 40.21 -0.66 3.81
CA ALA A 116 40.96 -1.52 2.89
C ALA A 116 40.54 -1.26 1.44
N ILE A 117 39.23 -1.14 1.18
CA ILE A 117 38.70 -0.80 -0.16
C ILE A 117 39.19 0.59 -0.62
N LYS A 118 39.20 1.59 0.26
CA LYS A 118 39.71 2.94 -0.06
C LYS A 118 41.21 2.92 -0.38
N ALA A 119 42.01 2.18 0.39
CA ALA A 119 43.44 2.03 0.14
C ALA A 119 43.73 1.34 -1.21
N GLU A 120 42.97 0.29 -1.54
CA GLU A 120 43.09 -0.42 -2.83
C GLU A 120 42.65 0.42 -4.03
N LEU A 121 41.64 1.28 -3.85
CA LEU A 121 41.23 2.26 -4.86
C LEU A 121 42.31 3.33 -5.08
N ALA A 122 42.97 3.80 -4.01
CA ALA A 122 44.09 4.74 -4.10
C ALA A 122 45.32 4.12 -4.77
N ALA A 123 45.54 2.81 -4.60
CA ALA A 123 46.57 2.04 -5.28
C ALA A 123 46.27 1.77 -6.78
N GLY A 124 45.12 2.23 -7.30
CA GLY A 124 44.79 2.14 -8.73
C GLY A 124 44.26 0.77 -9.18
N LYS A 125 43.87 -0.13 -8.27
CA LYS A 125 43.27 -1.42 -8.63
C LYS A 125 41.90 -1.24 -9.28
N THR A 126 41.53 -2.18 -10.15
CA THR A 126 40.23 -2.13 -10.84
C THR A 126 39.08 -2.44 -9.88
N ILE A 127 37.94 -1.77 -10.08
CA ILE A 127 36.74 -1.90 -9.23
C ILE A 127 36.25 -3.37 -9.16
N ARG A 128 36.38 -4.12 -10.26
CA ARG A 128 36.00 -5.55 -10.30
C ARG A 128 36.92 -6.42 -9.44
N ALA A 129 38.23 -6.21 -9.51
CA ALA A 129 39.19 -6.98 -8.72
C ALA A 129 39.00 -6.77 -7.21
N ILE A 130 38.69 -5.53 -6.79
CA ILE A 130 38.40 -5.19 -5.39
C ILE A 130 37.07 -5.81 -4.93
N ALA A 131 36.07 -5.84 -5.82
CA ALA A 131 34.77 -6.44 -5.51
C ALA A 131 34.88 -7.97 -5.28
N GLU A 132 35.69 -8.64 -6.10
CA GLU A 132 35.97 -10.08 -5.96
C GLU A 132 36.79 -10.40 -4.70
N SER A 133 37.84 -9.63 -4.41
CA SER A 133 38.70 -9.87 -3.24
C SER A 133 37.95 -9.70 -1.91
N HIS A 134 37.06 -8.71 -1.84
CA HIS A 134 36.26 -8.43 -0.64
C HIS A 134 34.89 -9.14 -0.64
N ASN A 135 34.57 -9.92 -1.68
CA ASN A 135 33.28 -10.61 -1.85
C ASN A 135 32.08 -9.66 -1.64
N VAL A 136 32.14 -8.50 -2.30
CA VAL A 136 31.13 -7.44 -2.28
C VAL A 136 30.66 -7.13 -3.70
N SER A 137 29.47 -6.58 -3.85
CA SER A 137 29.01 -6.13 -5.17
C SER A 137 29.86 -4.97 -5.69
N THR A 138 30.07 -4.90 -7.00
CA THR A 138 30.73 -3.75 -7.65
C THR A 138 30.02 -2.42 -7.35
N ARG A 139 28.69 -2.45 -7.15
CA ARG A 139 27.87 -1.30 -6.70
C ARG A 139 28.32 -0.79 -5.34
N THR A 140 28.66 -1.68 -4.41
CA THR A 140 29.13 -1.33 -3.07
C THR A 140 30.47 -0.61 -3.14
N VAL A 141 31.42 -1.11 -3.94
CA VAL A 141 32.72 -0.46 -4.17
C VAL A 141 32.56 0.91 -4.82
N MET A 142 31.66 1.04 -5.81
CA MET A 142 31.34 2.33 -6.44
C MET A 142 30.73 3.34 -5.46
N ASN A 143 29.84 2.89 -4.57
CA ASN A 143 29.27 3.77 -3.54
C ASN A 143 30.37 4.24 -2.56
N ILE A 144 31.27 3.34 -2.13
CA ILE A 144 32.41 3.69 -1.26
C ILE A 144 33.36 4.67 -1.95
N LYS A 145 33.58 4.53 -3.26
CA LYS A 145 34.37 5.49 -4.07
C LYS A 145 33.70 6.86 -4.14
N ALA A 146 32.37 6.92 -4.20
CA ALA A 146 31.62 8.19 -4.22
C ALA A 146 31.51 8.86 -2.83
N GLU A 147 31.68 8.09 -1.74
CA GLU A 147 31.74 8.55 -0.35
C GLU A 147 33.15 9.03 0.07
N ALA A 148 34.17 8.91 -0.80
CA ALA A 148 35.55 9.34 -0.58
C ALA A 148 35.81 10.68 -1.27
#